data_AF-A0AAD1IRL3-F1
#
_entry.id   AF-A0AAD1IRL3-F1
#
_cell.length_a   1.000
_cell.length_b   1.000
_cell.length_c   1.000
_cell.angle_alpha   90.00
_cell.angle_beta   90.00
_cell.angle_gamma   90.00
#
_symmetry.space_group_name_H-M   'P 1'
#
loop_
_entity.id
_entity.type
_entity.pdbx_description
1 polymer ?
#
loop_
_entity_poly.entity_id
_entity_poly.type
_entity_poly.pdbx_seq_one_letter_code
_entity_poly.pdbx_strand_id
1 'polypeptide(L)'
;MADVSATTTVAVTVRFFAAARAAAGTECETLTVPAGTTVQGVIDELASRSTDLSRVLARCSYLCDEVAVRDTGLALSNAQTLDVLPPFAGG
;
A
#
# COMPACT_ATOMS: atom_id res chain seq x y z
N MET A 1 4.61 -26.58 -24.02
CA MET A 1 5.87 -26.01 -23.48
C MET A 1 5.92 -24.56 -23.95
N ALA A 2 5.56 -23.53 -23.18
CA ALA A 2 5.46 -23.38 -21.73
C ALA A 2 4.08 -22.82 -21.32
N ASP A 3 3.70 -23.13 -20.08
CA ASP A 3 2.54 -22.61 -19.37
C ASP A 3 2.58 -21.08 -19.36
N VAL A 4 1.57 -20.44 -19.97
CA VAL A 4 1.32 -19.01 -19.75
C VAL A 4 0.69 -18.96 -18.37
N SER A 5 1.51 -18.98 -17.31
CA SER A 5 1.04 -18.71 -15.96
C SER A 5 0.44 -17.32 -16.00
N ALA A 6 -0.88 -17.23 -16.15
CA ALA A 6 -1.60 -15.98 -16.10
C ALA A 6 -1.34 -15.42 -14.71
N THR A 7 -0.40 -14.47 -14.59
CA THR A 7 -0.12 -13.78 -13.34
C THR A 7 -1.40 -13.04 -13.01
N THR A 8 -2.25 -13.68 -12.22
CA THR A 8 -3.52 -13.11 -11.80
C THR A 8 -3.13 -11.87 -11.03
N THR A 9 -3.58 -10.70 -11.44
CA THR A 9 -3.29 -9.45 -10.75
C THR A 9 -4.54 -8.95 -10.05
N VAL A 10 -4.34 -8.18 -8.99
CA VAL A 10 -5.39 -7.52 -8.23
C VAL A 10 -5.13 -6.03 -8.24
N ALA A 11 -6.19 -5.24 -8.40
CA ALA A 11 -6.12 -3.79 -8.28
C ALA A 11 -6.38 -3.41 -6.82
N VAL A 12 -5.45 -2.67 -6.22
CA VAL A 12 -5.53 -2.18 -4.84
C VAL A 12 -5.45 -0.66 -4.86
N THR A 13 -6.38 0.02 -4.23
CA THR A 13 -6.39 1.49 -4.13
C THR A 13 -5.67 1.91 -2.86
N VAL A 14 -4.53 2.57 -2.98
CA VAL A 14 -3.79 3.13 -1.85
C VAL A 14 -4.18 4.59 -1.67
N ARG A 15 -4.60 4.98 -0.46
CA ARG A 15 -4.96 6.35 -0.11
C ARG A 15 -3.97 6.93 0.88
N PHE A 16 -3.40 8.07 0.55
CA PHE A 16 -2.38 8.71 1.36
C PHE A 16 -2.96 9.90 2.12
N PHE A 17 -2.68 9.96 3.43
CA PHE A 17 -3.14 11.03 4.30
C PHE A 17 -1.97 11.85 4.86
N ALA A 18 -2.23 13.13 5.15
CA ALA A 18 -1.29 14.05 5.80
C ALA A 18 0.15 13.98 5.22
N ALA A 19 1.14 13.62 6.02
CA ALA A 19 2.55 13.53 5.59
C ALA A 19 2.78 12.49 4.48
N ALA A 20 2.01 11.40 4.46
CA ALA A 20 2.11 10.39 3.41
C ALA A 20 1.64 10.94 2.06
N ARG A 21 0.59 11.79 2.05
CA ARG A 21 0.14 12.49 0.84
C ARG A 21 1.22 13.42 0.30
N ALA A 22 1.88 14.17 1.19
CA ALA A 22 2.96 15.07 0.81
C ALA A 22 4.15 14.31 0.20
N ALA A 23 4.50 13.17 0.78
CA ALA A 23 5.58 12.31 0.31
C ALA A 23 5.24 11.56 -1.00
N ALA A 24 3.99 11.10 -1.15
CA ALA A 24 3.51 10.42 -2.34
C ALA A 24 3.19 11.37 -3.50
N GLY A 25 2.91 12.65 -3.21
CA GLY A 25 2.49 13.65 -4.20
C GLY A 25 1.05 13.49 -4.70
N THR A 26 0.36 12.44 -4.30
CA THR A 26 -1.05 12.15 -4.64
C THR A 26 -1.85 11.78 -3.40
N GLU A 27 -3.16 12.03 -3.43
CA GLU A 27 -4.08 11.61 -2.37
C GLU A 27 -4.51 10.14 -2.50
N CYS A 28 -4.54 9.61 -3.72
CA CYS A 28 -4.89 8.23 -3.99
C CYS A 28 -4.13 7.73 -5.23
N GLU A 29 -3.81 6.44 -5.22
CA GLU A 29 -3.20 5.74 -6.35
C GLU A 29 -3.75 4.33 -6.42
N THR A 30 -4.08 3.86 -7.63
CA THR A 30 -4.46 2.46 -7.83
C THR A 30 -3.26 1.68 -8.33
N LEU A 31 -2.92 0.63 -7.59
CA LEU A 31 -1.76 -0.21 -7.79
C LEU A 31 -2.20 -1.60 -8.25
N THR A 32 -1.67 -2.04 -9.40
CA THR A 32 -1.93 -3.38 -9.94
C THR A 32 -0.79 -4.29 -9.50
N VAL A 33 -1.07 -5.19 -8.58
CA VAL A 33 -0.07 -6.11 -8.01
C VAL A 33 -0.44 -7.56 -8.28
N PRO A 34 0.53 -8.50 -8.27
CA PRO A 34 0.22 -9.94 -8.35
C PRO A 34 -0.77 -10.36 -7.27
N ALA A 35 -1.69 -11.27 -7.60
CA ALA A 35 -2.62 -11.86 -6.66
C ALA A 35 -1.81 -12.59 -5.58
N GLY A 36 -2.22 -12.42 -4.33
CA GLY A 36 -1.46 -12.89 -3.17
C GLY A 36 -0.35 -11.95 -2.70
N THR A 37 -0.16 -10.79 -3.36
CA THR A 37 0.68 -9.73 -2.80
C THR A 37 0.10 -9.28 -1.48
N THR A 38 0.96 -9.16 -0.47
CA THR A 38 0.55 -8.76 0.87
C THR A 38 0.56 -7.25 1.02
N VAL A 39 -0.05 -6.75 2.09
CA VAL A 39 0.05 -5.34 2.48
C VAL A 39 1.51 -4.89 2.55
N GLN A 40 2.39 -5.70 3.16
CA GLN A 40 3.82 -5.42 3.21
C GLN A 40 4.44 -5.31 1.81
N GLY A 41 4.05 -6.19 0.87
CA GLY A 41 4.56 -6.15 -0.49
C GLY A 41 4.22 -4.85 -1.22
N VAL A 42 2.99 -4.34 -1.03
CA VAL A 42 2.59 -3.03 -1.58
C VAL A 42 3.37 -1.89 -0.93
N ILE A 43 3.54 -1.94 0.40
CA ILE A 43 4.31 -0.93 1.14
C ILE A 43 5.78 -0.90 0.68
N ASP A 44 6.40 -2.07 0.48
CA ASP A 44 7.79 -2.19 0.04
C ASP A 44 7.97 -1.65 -1.37
N GLU A 45 7.03 -1.95 -2.28
CA GLU A 45 7.03 -1.40 -3.63
C GLU A 45 6.97 0.14 -3.60
N LEU A 46 6.01 0.70 -2.86
CA LEU A 46 5.90 2.15 -2.68
C LEU A 46 7.15 2.77 -2.03
N ALA A 47 7.71 2.11 -1.01
CA ALA A 47 8.92 2.54 -0.33
C ALA A 47 10.14 2.53 -1.27
N SER A 48 10.20 1.62 -2.24
CA SER A 48 11.26 1.55 -3.23
C SER A 48 11.22 2.71 -4.24
N ARG A 49 10.09 3.41 -4.39
CA ARG A 49 9.96 4.54 -5.33
C ARG A 49 10.63 5.81 -4.82
N SER A 50 10.54 6.07 -3.52
CA SER A 50 10.99 7.32 -2.90
C SER A 50 11.51 7.11 -1.48
N THR A 51 12.69 7.66 -1.19
CA THR A 51 13.28 7.60 0.16
C THR A 51 12.50 8.41 1.21
N ASP A 52 11.82 9.48 0.80
CA ASP A 52 10.95 10.25 1.70
C ASP A 52 9.71 9.44 2.08
N LEU A 53 9.05 8.85 1.07
CA LEU A 53 7.90 7.99 1.26
C LEU A 53 8.23 6.76 2.12
N SER A 54 9.39 6.12 1.93
CA SER A 54 9.81 4.99 2.75
C SER A 54 9.96 5.34 4.23
N ARG A 55 10.51 6.52 4.55
CA ARG A 55 10.62 7.00 5.95
C ARG A 55 9.26 7.26 6.57
N VAL A 56 8.32 7.80 5.79
CA VAL A 56 6.96 8.05 6.26
C VAL A 56 6.23 6.71 6.48
N LEU A 57 6.24 5.82 5.47
CA LEU A 57 5.62 4.50 5.52
C LEU A 57 6.10 3.68 6.73
N ALA A 58 7.40 3.70 7.05
CA ALA A 58 7.94 2.98 8.20
C ALA A 58 7.33 3.37 9.57
N ARG A 59 6.64 4.51 9.65
CA ARG A 59 5.98 5.00 10.87
C ARG A 59 4.46 5.02 10.74
N CYS A 60 3.92 4.77 9.54
CA CYS A 60 2.50 4.82 9.26
C CYS A 60 1.76 3.62 9.85
N SER A 61 0.48 3.84 10.15
CA SER A 61 -0.51 2.79 10.35
C SER A 61 -1.29 2.57 9.06
N TYR A 62 -1.79 1.36 8.86
CA TYR A 62 -2.49 0.97 7.65
C TYR A 62 -3.90 0.50 7.95
N LEU A 63 -4.88 0.91 7.15
CA LEU A 63 -6.23 0.34 7.16
C LEU A 63 -6.49 -0.34 5.82
N CYS A 64 -6.98 -1.57 5.84
CA CYS A 64 -7.46 -2.27 4.66
C CYS A 64 -8.98 -2.30 4.75
N ASP A 65 -9.66 -1.66 3.79
CA ASP A 65 -11.12 -1.57 3.74
C ASP A 65 -11.69 -1.00 5.07
N GLU A 66 -11.10 0.10 5.55
CA GLU A 66 -11.42 0.73 6.84
C GLU A 66 -11.08 -0.10 8.10
N VAL A 67 -10.50 -1.30 7.93
CA VAL A 67 -10.08 -2.18 9.03
C VAL A 67 -8.59 -2.03 9.32
N ALA A 68 -8.22 -1.77 10.57
CA ALA A 68 -6.83 -1.65 10.97
C ALA A 68 -6.01 -2.92 10.68
N VAL A 69 -5.02 -2.80 9.81
CA VAL A 69 -4.09 -3.87 9.47
C VAL A 69 -3.08 -4.00 10.60
N ARG A 70 -3.25 -5.05 11.42
CA ARG A 70 -2.27 -5.44 12.43
C ARG A 70 -1.22 -6.39 11.87
N ASP A 71 -1.60 -7.19 10.88
CA ASP A 71 -0.74 -8.15 10.20
C ASP A 71 -0.53 -7.72 8.76
N THR A 72 0.68 -7.26 8.45
CA THR A 72 1.04 -6.83 7.08
C THR A 72 1.33 -8.00 6.15
N GLY A 73 1.32 -9.23 6.66
CA GLY A 73 1.35 -10.47 5.87
C GLY A 73 0.00 -10.82 5.25
N LEU A 74 -1.05 -10.06 5.55
CA LEU A 74 -2.36 -10.22 4.94
C LEU A 74 -2.28 -10.02 3.41
N ALA A 75 -2.73 -11.03 2.67
CA ALA A 75 -2.85 -10.97 1.21
C ALA A 75 -3.97 -10.02 0.80
N LEU A 76 -3.65 -9.09 -0.09
CA LEU A 76 -4.61 -8.16 -0.66
C LEU A 76 -5.42 -8.81 -1.77
N SER A 77 -6.69 -8.44 -1.84
CA SER A 77 -7.65 -8.89 -2.86
C SER A 77 -8.00 -7.79 -3.83
N ASN A 78 -8.66 -8.16 -4.94
CA ASN A 78 -9.09 -7.20 -5.95
C ASN A 78 -10.08 -6.17 -5.37
N ALA A 79 -9.93 -4.92 -5.79
CA ALA A 79 -10.74 -3.78 -5.37
C ALA A 79 -10.66 -3.44 -3.87
N GLN A 80 -9.59 -3.85 -3.18
CA GLN A 80 -9.35 -3.44 -1.80
C GLN A 80 -8.75 -2.05 -1.72
N THR A 81 -9.07 -1.34 -0.64
CA THR A 81 -8.53 -0.01 -0.35
C THR A 81 -7.58 -0.07 0.82
N LEU A 82 -6.36 0.46 0.67
CA LEU A 82 -5.34 0.57 1.70
C LEU A 82 -5.12 2.03 2.09
N ASP A 83 -5.62 2.46 3.25
CA ASP A 83 -5.37 3.79 3.78
C ASP A 83 -4.04 3.83 4.54
N VAL A 84 -3.18 4.77 4.16
CA VAL A 84 -1.88 5.04 4.78
C VAL A 84 -2.03 6.24 5.71
N LEU A 85 -2.05 5.97 7.01
CA LEU A 85 -2.24 6.94 8.06
C LEU A 85 -0.91 7.19 8.79
N PRO A 86 -0.15 8.24 8.43
CA PRO A 86 0.98 8.64 9.23
C PRO A 86 0.54 9.02 10.64
N PRO A 87 1.41 8.81 11.65
CA PRO A 87 1.11 9.25 13.00
C PRO A 87 0.91 10.75 12.96
N PHE A 88 -0.09 11.24 13.71
CA PHE A 88 -0.32 12.67 13.85
C PHE A 88 0.97 13.32 14.34
N ALA A 89 1.64 14.06 13.45
CA ALA A 89 2.65 15.03 13.82
C ALA A 89 1.92 16.28 14.36
N GLY A 90 1.17 16.09 15.45
CA GLY A 90 0.62 17.18 16.24
C GLY A 90 1.76 17.83 16.99
N GLY A 91 2.30 18.91 16.43
CA GLY A 91 3.09 19.92 17.15
C GLY A 91 2.16 21.01 17.67
#